data_AF-A0A1I6IU08-F1
#
_entry.id   AF-A0A1I6IU08-F1
#
_cell.length_a   1.000
_cell.length_b   1.000
_cell.length_c   1.000
_cell.angle_alpha   90.00
_cell.angle_beta   90.00
_cell.angle_gamma   90.00
#
_symmetry.space_group_name_H-M   'P 1'
#
loop_
_entity.id
_entity.type
_entity.pdbx_description
1 polymer ?
#
loop_
_entity_poly.entity_id
_entity_poly.type
_entity_poly.pdbx_seq_one_letter_code
_entity_poly.pdbx_strand_id
1 'polypeptide(L)' 'MAKIVYDDGSGVVEYEAPTIEYDKNRRAWAIRQEGEKPMSIYVPETRVFRVEKRGGR' A
#
# COMPACT_ATOMS: atom_id res chain seq x y z
N MET A 1 7.41 5.85 -8.57
CA MET A 1 6.74 5.54 -7.29
C MET A 1 5.77 4.39 -7.50
N ALA A 2 5.37 3.74 -6.42
CA ALA A 2 4.22 2.83 -6.44
C ALA A 2 2.98 3.58 -5.94
N LYS A 3 1.80 3.22 -6.42
CA LYS A 3 0.51 3.78 -6.01
C LYS A 3 -0.42 2.67 -5.52
N ILE A 4 -1.23 2.96 -4.52
CA ILE A 4 -2.29 2.08 -4.03
C ILE A 4 -3.58 2.87 -3.84
N VAL A 5 -4.69 2.26 -4.22
CA VAL A 5 -6.04 2.78 -4.04
C VAL A 5 -6.80 1.81 -3.14
N TYR A 6 -7.30 2.29 -2.00
CA TYR A 6 -7.94 1.46 -1.00
C TYR A 6 -9.01 2.21 -0.21
N ASP A 7 -9.90 1.47 0.45
CA ASP A 7 -10.87 1.99 1.41
C ASP A 7 -10.28 1.97 2.83
N ASP A 8 -10.20 3.12 3.50
CA ASP A 8 -9.73 3.22 4.88
C ASP A 8 -10.85 3.04 5.93
N GLY A 9 -12.10 2.91 5.48
CA GLY A 9 -13.31 2.83 6.31
C GLY A 9 -14.09 4.15 6.39
N SER A 10 -13.51 5.26 5.90
CA SER A 10 -14.16 6.56 5.76
C SER A 10 -14.36 6.97 4.30
N GLY A 11 -13.57 6.39 3.39
CA GLY A 11 -13.70 6.60 1.96
C GLY A 11 -12.54 6.00 1.16
N VAL A 12 -12.56 6.27 -0.14
CA VAL A 12 -11.51 5.83 -1.07
C VAL A 12 -10.30 6.77 -0.96
N VAL A 13 -9.14 6.19 -0.67
CA VAL A 13 -7.85 6.89 -0.57
C VAL A 13 -6.96 6.44 -1.71
N GLU A 14 -6.35 7.42 -2.39
CA GLU A 14 -5.25 7.19 -3.32
C GLU A 14 -3.94 7.59 -2.65
N TYR A 15 -2.99 6.66 -2.57
CA TYR A 15 -1.74 6.88 -1.87
C TYR A 15 -0.53 6.48 -2.72
N GLU A 16 0.47 7.36 -2.80
CA GLU A 16 1.74 7.11 -3.46
C GLU A 16 2.83 6.89 -2.41
N ALA A 17 3.61 5.81 -2.59
CA ALA A 17 4.70 5.47 -1.69
C ALA A 17 5.93 5.01 -2.48
N PRO A 18 7.14 5.11 -1.88
CA PRO A 18 8.35 4.54 -2.46
C PRO A 18 8.22 3.03 -2.69
N THR A 19 7.68 2.33 -1.68
CA THR A 19 7.59 0.86 -1.67
C THR A 19 6.21 0.40 -1.20
N ILE A 20 5.55 -0.44 -2.01
CA ILE A 20 4.30 -1.13 -1.67
C ILE A 20 4.49 -2.62 -1.95
N GLU A 21 4.37 -3.45 -0.91
CA GLU A 21 4.60 -4.89 -0.98
C GLU A 21 3.40 -5.67 -0.46
N TYR A 22 3.17 -6.87 -0.98
CA TYR A 22 2.10 -7.73 -0.49
C TYR A 22 2.65 -8.71 0.56
N ASP A 23 2.10 -8.65 1.76
CA ASP A 23 2.37 -9.58 2.86
C ASP A 23 1.38 -10.74 2.79
N LYS A 24 1.86 -11.90 2.33
CA LYS A 24 1.07 -13.13 2.19
C LYS A 24 0.58 -13.69 3.53
N ASN A 25 1.35 -13.50 4.60
CA ASN A 25 1.00 -14.03 5.92
C ASN A 25 -0.19 -13.25 6.50
N ARG A 26 -0.26 -11.94 6.21
CA ARG A 26 -1.33 -11.05 6.69
C ARG A 26 -2.46 -10.84 5.69
N ARG A 27 -2.31 -11.33 4.45
CA ARG A 27 -3.20 -11.04 3.32
C ARG A 27 -3.47 -9.54 3.19
N ALA A 28 -2.40 -8.76 3.22
CA ALA A 28 -2.46 -7.30 3.27
C ALA A 28 -1.35 -6.67 2.44
N TRP A 29 -1.60 -5.45 1.96
CA TRP A 29 -0.59 -4.61 1.32
C TRP A 29 0.10 -3.76 2.37
N ALA A 30 1.42 -3.88 2.46
CA ALA A 30 2.29 -3.09 3.31
C ALA A 30 2.82 -1.89 2.52
N ILE A 31 2.45 -0.70 2.98
CA ILE A 31 2.92 0.58 2.44
C ILE A 31 4.09 1.01 3.33
N ARG A 32 5.30 1.07 2.76
CA ARG A 32 6.50 1.52 3.47
C ARG A 32 6.80 2.97 3.11
N GLN A 33 6.79 3.83 4.12
CA GLN A 33 7.25 5.20 4.00
C GLN A 33 8.70 5.29 4.46
N GLU A 34 9.54 5.92 3.64
CA GLU A 34 10.92 6.24 3.97
C GLU A 34 10.97 7.57 4.74
N GLY A 35 11.74 7.64 5.82
CA GLY A 35 11.89 8.80 6.69
C GLY A 35 12.78 8.47 7.90
N GLU A 36 13.05 9.44 8.78
CA GLU A 36 13.86 9.21 10.01
C GLU A 36 13.30 8.10 10.90
N LYS A 37 11.97 7.90 10.86
CA LYS A 37 11.29 6.76 11.48
C LYS A 37 10.46 6.03 10.43
N PRO A 38 10.96 4.89 9.89
CA PRO A 38 10.22 4.13 8.89
C PRO A 38 8.91 3.62 9.49
N MET A 39 7.81 3.87 8.79
CA MET A 39 6.49 3.39 9.17
C MET A 39 5.95 2.43 8.10
N SER A 40 5.27 1.39 8.56
CA SER A 40 4.58 0.43 7.70
C SER A 40 3.09 0.44 8.00
N ILE A 41 2.29 0.81 7.01
CA ILE A 41 0.83 0.77 7.09
C ILE A 41 0.38 -0.51 6.39
N TYR A 42 -0.45 -1.31 7.06
CA TYR A 42 -1.00 -2.55 6.51
C TYR A 42 -2.46 -2.34 6.13
N VAL A 43 -2.76 -2.52 4.85
CA VAL A 43 -4.11 -2.43 4.30
C VAL A 43 -4.59 -3.83 3.91
N PRO A 44 -5.68 -4.36 4.52
CA PRO A 44 -6.22 -5.66 4.15
C PRO A 44 -6.54 -5.73 2.65
N GLU A 45 -6.23 -6.86 1.99
CA GLU A 45 -6.44 -6.98 0.54
C GLU A 45 -7.89 -6.78 0.11
N THR A 46 -8.84 -7.10 0.98
CA THR A 46 -10.28 -6.95 0.72
C THR A 46 -10.71 -5.48 0.60
N ARG A 47 -9.86 -4.55 1.03
CA ARG A 47 -10.11 -3.10 0.95
C ARG A 47 -9.33 -2.44 -0.19
N VAL A 48 -8.49 -3.19 -0.90
CA VAL A 48 -7.64 -2.64 -1.96
C VAL A 48 -8.34 -2.77 -3.31
N PHE A 49 -8.54 -1.64 -3.97
CA PHE A 49 -9.12 -1.59 -5.31
C PHE A 49 -8.05 -1.76 -6.39
N ARG A 50 -6.88 -1.13 -6.21
CA ARG A 50 -5.81 -1.14 -7.21
C ARG A 50 -4.44 -0.92 -6.58
N VAL A 51 -3.42 -1.60 -7.12
CA VAL A 51 -2.02 -1.30 -6.84
C VAL A 51 -1.27 -1.16 -8.15
N GLU A 52 -0.57 -0.04 -8.32
CA GLU A 52 0.35 0.21 -9.42
C GLU A 52 1.77 0.15 -8.85
N LYS A 53 2.50 -0.93 -9.15
CA LYS A 53 3.90 -1.02 -8.74
C LYS A 53 4.76 -0.17 -9.67
N ARG A 54 5.84 0.41 -9.13
CA ARG A 54 6.88 1.06 -9.94
C ARG A 54 7.39 0.02 -10.96
N GLY A 55 7.31 0.37 -12.24
CA GLY A 55 7.49 -0.52 -13.40
C GLY A 55 8.42 -1.72 -13.16
N GLY A 56 7.82 -2.90 -13.11
CA GLY A 56 8.49 -4.15 -13.43
C GLY A 56 8.23 -4.44 -14.90
N ARG A 57 9.30 -4.57 -15.67
CA ARG A 57 9.28 -5.15 -17.00
C ARG A 57 8.79 -6.59 -16.96
#